data_AF-A0A1I1TFG2-F1
#
_entry.id   AF-A0A1I1TFG2-F1
#
_cell.length_a   1.000
_cell.length_b   1.000
_cell.length_c   1.000
_cell.angle_alpha   90.00
_cell.angle_beta   90.00
_cell.angle_gamma   90.00
#
_symmetry.space_group_name_H-M   'P 1'
#
loop_
_entity.id
_entity.type
_entity.pdbx_description
1 polymer ?
#
loop_
_entity_poly.entity_id
_entity_poly.type
_entity_poly.pdbx_seq_one_letter_code
_entity_poly.pdbx_strand_id
1 'polypeptide(L)'
;MTRVWEWNRPVTVREVLEDLQRERSIAYTTVMTVLDNLHQKGWVRRDQQGRAYRYEAVSTRAAYAAALMNDAWAASDSPAAALVAFFGMMSPEQTAALRDALRVVGVPGVRLTDAAPAAAREETAEGGEAAGQRAPGGASPAA
;
A
#
# COMPACT_ATOMS: atom_id res chain seq x y z
N MET A 1 18.80 -5.88 -6.83
CA MET A 1 18.44 -4.83 -5.86
C MET A 1 18.17 -5.37 -4.46
N THR A 2 17.33 -6.40 -4.27
CA THR A 2 16.95 -6.93 -2.93
C THR A 2 18.12 -7.03 -1.94
N ARG A 3 19.20 -7.76 -2.27
CA ARG A 3 20.38 -7.92 -1.39
C ARG A 3 21.08 -6.60 -1.08
N VAL A 4 21.18 -5.71 -2.08
CA VAL A 4 21.82 -4.39 -1.93
C VAL A 4 21.02 -3.52 -0.96
N TRP A 5 19.68 -3.59 -1.01
CA TRP A 5 18.82 -2.91 -0.04
C TRP A 5 18.86 -3.54 1.35
N GLU A 6 18.82 -4.87 1.45
CA GLU A 6 18.84 -5.60 2.72
C GLU A 6 20.12 -5.38 3.50
N TRP A 7 21.27 -5.37 2.82
CA TRP A 7 22.56 -5.20 3.47
C TRP A 7 22.86 -3.75 3.85
N ASN A 8 22.17 -2.78 3.24
CA ASN A 8 22.26 -1.35 3.52
C ASN A 8 23.71 -0.84 3.69
N ARG A 9 24.63 -1.33 2.85
CA ARG A 9 26.06 -1.01 2.86
C ARG A 9 26.67 -1.16 1.45
N PRO A 10 27.86 -0.58 1.19
CA PRO A 10 28.61 -0.86 -0.03
C PRO A 10 28.94 -2.35 -0.20
N VAL A 11 28.68 -2.90 -1.39
CA VAL A 11 28.85 -4.33 -1.69
C VAL A 11 29.64 -4.55 -2.97
N THR A 12 30.42 -5.60 -3.01
CA THR A 12 31.17 -6.01 -4.19
C THR A 12 30.37 -7.00 -5.04
N VAL A 13 30.74 -7.13 -6.32
CA VAL A 13 30.20 -8.17 -7.21
C VAL A 13 30.35 -9.57 -6.59
N ARG A 14 31.48 -9.81 -5.92
CA ARG A 14 31.80 -11.10 -5.31
C ARG A 14 30.87 -11.41 -4.13
N GLU A 15 30.64 -10.46 -3.23
CA GLU A 15 29.71 -10.65 -2.11
C GLU A 15 28.29 -10.97 -2.61
N VAL A 16 27.80 -10.22 -3.61
CA VAL A 16 26.47 -10.47 -4.19
C VAL A 16 26.41 -11.82 -4.90
N LEU A 17 27.48 -12.21 -5.60
CA LEU A 17 27.58 -13.51 -6.25
C LEU A 17 27.51 -14.66 -5.24
N GLU A 18 28.32 -14.61 -4.19
CA GLU A 18 28.41 -15.65 -3.17
C GLU A 18 27.06 -15.88 -2.46
N ASP A 19 26.30 -14.80 -2.22
CA ASP A 19 24.94 -14.92 -1.68
C ASP A 19 23.96 -15.55 -2.69
N LEU A 20 23.93 -15.06 -3.93
CA LEU A 20 23.02 -15.57 -4.96
C LEU A 20 23.30 -17.04 -5.32
N GLN A 21 24.55 -17.48 -5.20
CA GLN A 21 24.95 -18.86 -5.47
C GLN A 21 24.39 -19.87 -4.46
N ARG A 22 23.90 -19.41 -3.30
CA ARG A 22 23.20 -20.26 -2.33
C ARG A 22 21.85 -20.75 -2.85
N GLU A 23 21.24 -20.00 -3.77
CA GLU A 23 19.89 -20.27 -4.29
C GLU A 23 19.91 -20.75 -5.74
N ARG A 24 20.92 -20.37 -6.53
CA ARG A 24 20.98 -20.68 -7.97
C ARG A 24 22.39 -20.66 -8.54
N SER A 25 22.61 -21.43 -9.60
CA SER A 25 23.85 -21.29 -10.39
C SER A 25 23.81 -19.98 -11.20
N ILE A 26 24.82 -19.14 -11.02
CA ILE A 26 24.96 -17.85 -11.72
C ILE A 26 26.44 -17.52 -11.90
N ALA A 27 26.77 -16.96 -13.06
CA ALA A 27 28.14 -16.56 -13.39
C ALA A 27 28.50 -15.18 -12.81
N TYR A 28 29.78 -14.98 -12.50
CA TYR A 28 30.30 -13.70 -12.00
C TYR A 28 29.99 -12.53 -12.94
N THR A 29 30.22 -12.72 -14.24
CA THR A 29 29.98 -11.68 -15.26
C THR A 29 28.51 -11.28 -15.35
N THR A 30 27.58 -12.21 -15.12
CA THR A 30 26.15 -11.88 -15.05
C THR A 30 25.86 -10.92 -13.90
N VAL A 31 26.40 -11.19 -12.70
CA VAL A 31 26.22 -10.29 -11.54
C VAL A 31 26.90 -8.94 -11.79
N MET A 32 28.10 -8.96 -12.37
CA MET A 32 28.84 -7.76 -12.75
C MET A 32 28.02 -6.88 -13.72
N THR A 33 27.51 -7.46 -14.81
CA THR A 33 26.71 -6.75 -15.82
C THR A 33 25.41 -6.22 -15.22
N VAL A 34 24.74 -6.99 -14.35
CA VAL A 34 23.52 -6.50 -13.68
C VAL A 34 23.82 -5.31 -12.77
N LEU A 35 24.89 -5.36 -11.97
CA LEU A 35 25.28 -4.23 -11.11
C LEU A 35 25.69 -3.01 -11.92
N ASP A 36 26.39 -3.20 -13.04
CA ASP A 36 26.75 -2.11 -13.95
C ASP A 36 25.50 -1.50 -14.60
N ASN A 37 24.56 -2.31 -15.08
CA ASN A 37 23.28 -1.82 -15.60
C ASN A 37 22.48 -1.04 -14.56
N LEU A 38 22.47 -1.48 -13.31
CA LEU A 38 21.83 -0.75 -12.21
C LEU A 38 22.53 0.58 -11.94
N HIS A 39 23.86 0.62 -12.06
CA HIS A 39 24.63 1.85 -11.94
C HIS A 39 24.31 2.83 -13.07
N GLN A 40 24.26 2.36 -14.32
CA GLN A 40 23.90 3.19 -15.48
C GLN A 40 22.49 3.77 -15.37
N LYS A 41 21.57 3.04 -14.73
CA LYS A 41 20.21 3.53 -14.42
C LYS A 41 20.16 4.49 -13.22
N GLY A 42 21.29 4.72 -12.54
CA GLY A 42 21.37 5.57 -11.35
C GLY A 42 20.83 4.94 -10.06
N TRP A 43 20.56 3.63 -10.05
CA TRP A 43 19.96 2.96 -8.89
C TRP A 43 20.97 2.59 -7.82
N VAL A 44 22.23 2.43 -8.23
CA VAL A 44 23.36 2.23 -7.35
C VAL A 44 24.47 3.21 -7.71
N ARG A 45 25.15 3.76 -6.70
CA ARG A 45 26.42 4.45 -6.89
C ARG A 45 27.54 3.42 -6.91
N ARG A 46 28.58 3.70 -7.70
CA ARG A 46 29.76 2.85 -7.80
C ARG A 46 30.99 3.64 -7.40
N ASP A 47 31.79 3.08 -6.51
CA ASP A 47 33.08 3.64 -6.10
C ASP A 47 34.19 2.60 -6.30
N GLN A 48 35.36 3.05 -6.74
CA GLN A 48 36.52 2.20 -6.93
C GLN A 48 37.31 2.13 -5.63
N GLN A 49 37.37 0.94 -5.03
CA GLN A 49 38.20 0.68 -3.85
C GLN A 49 39.31 -0.32 -4.21
N GLY A 50 40.52 0.23 -4.42
CA GLY A 50 41.67 -0.53 -4.87
C GLY A 50 41.43 -1.13 -6.26
N ARG A 51 41.40 -2.46 -6.36
CA ARG A 51 41.20 -3.18 -7.64
C ARG A 51 39.75 -3.61 -7.88
N ALA A 52 38.83 -3.29 -6.97
CA ALA A 52 37.43 -3.72 -7.05
C ALA A 52 36.48 -2.53 -6.99
N TYR A 53 35.32 -2.68 -7.63
CA TYR A 53 34.21 -1.74 -7.49
C TYR A 53 33.29 -2.16 -6.34
N ARG A 54 32.86 -1.18 -5.55
CA ARG A 54 31.76 -1.31 -4.60
C ARG A 54 30.54 -0.58 -5.11
N TYR A 55 29.38 -1.21 -4.93
CA TYR A 55 28.08 -0.71 -5.32
C TYR A 55 27.24 -0.46 -4.07
N GLU A 56 26.53 0.66 -4.03
CA GLU A 56 25.66 1.01 -2.91
C GLU A 56 24.34 1.57 -3.43
N ALA A 57 23.22 1.19 -2.82
CA ALA A 57 21.91 1.70 -3.22
C ALA A 57 21.84 3.22 -3.05
N VAL A 58 21.33 3.92 -4.06
CA VAL A 58 21.11 5.37 -4.00
C VAL A 58 19.83 5.70 -3.21
N SER A 59 18.87 4.79 -3.19
CA SER A 59 17.59 4.95 -2.48
C SER A 59 17.21 3.69 -1.73
N THR A 60 16.41 3.85 -0.68
CA THR A 60 15.77 2.72 0.01
C THR A 60 14.74 2.05 -0.91
N ARG A 61 14.35 0.81 -0.60
CA ARG A 61 13.28 0.10 -1.31
C ARG A 61 11.95 0.87 -1.26
N ALA A 62 11.64 1.47 -0.11
CA ALA A 62 10.42 2.27 0.07
C ALA A 62 10.45 3.55 -0.78
N ALA A 63 11.57 4.28 -0.79
CA ALA A 63 11.73 5.47 -1.62
C ALA A 63 11.63 5.13 -3.12
N TYR A 64 12.20 4.00 -3.54
CA TYR A 64 12.08 3.52 -4.92
C TYR A 64 10.63 3.20 -5.30
N ALA A 65 9.88 2.51 -4.44
CA ALA A 65 8.47 2.22 -4.68
C ALA A 65 7.64 3.51 -4.76
N ALA A 66 7.90 4.49 -3.88
CA ALA A 66 7.23 5.79 -3.91
C ALA A 66 7.50 6.55 -5.22
N ALA A 67 8.74 6.52 -5.72
CA ALA A 67 9.09 7.12 -7.01
C ALA A 67 8.32 6.47 -8.17
N LEU A 68 8.24 5.13 -8.21
CA LEU A 68 7.46 4.42 -9.23
C LEU A 68 5.97 4.78 -9.19
N MET A 69 5.39 4.89 -7.99
CA MET A 69 4.00 5.31 -7.83
C MET A 69 3.79 6.73 -8.37
N ASN A 70 4.71 7.65 -8.07
CA ASN A 70 4.66 9.02 -8.55
C ASN A 70 4.81 9.11 -10.08
N ASP A 71 5.73 8.34 -10.67
CA ASP A 71 5.94 8.31 -12.12
C ASP A 71 4.71 7.77 -12.85
N ALA A 72 4.13 6.67 -12.36
CA ALA A 72 2.89 6.12 -12.91
C ALA A 72 1.72 7.10 -12.80
N TRP A 73 1.65 7.85 -11.70
CA TRP A 73 0.63 8.87 -11.50
C TRP A 73 0.80 10.06 -12.45
N ALA A 74 2.04 10.53 -12.64
CA ALA A 74 2.38 11.63 -13.55
C ALA A 74 2.15 11.27 -15.03
N ALA A 75 2.23 9.99 -15.39
CA ALA A 75 1.96 9.52 -16.74
C ALA A 75 0.46 9.41 -17.08
N SER A 76 -0.44 9.65 -16.11
CA SER A 76 -1.89 9.55 -16.33
C SER A 76 -2.47 10.83 -16.93
N ASP A 77 -3.35 10.68 -17.93
CA ASP A 77 -4.13 11.79 -18.49
C ASP A 77 -5.13 12.41 -17.48
N SER A 78 -5.46 11.69 -16.40
CA SER A 78 -6.33 12.17 -15.33
C SER A 78 -5.84 11.67 -13.96
N PRO A 79 -5.01 12.49 -13.26
CA PRO A 79 -4.47 12.14 -11.95
C PRO A 79 -5.55 11.78 -10.91
N ALA A 80 -6.71 12.45 -10.96
CA ALA A 80 -7.81 12.18 -10.05
C ALA A 80 -8.47 10.82 -10.32
N ALA A 81 -8.71 10.47 -11.59
CA ALA A 81 -9.30 9.17 -11.96
C ALA A 81 -8.35 8.01 -11.64
N ALA A 82 -7.05 8.19 -11.85
CA ALA A 82 -6.04 7.21 -11.48
C ALA A 82 -6.06 6.89 -9.98
N LEU A 83 -6.20 7.91 -9.11
CA LEU A 83 -6.32 7.70 -7.66
C LEU A 83 -7.60 6.96 -7.27
N VAL A 84 -8.75 7.29 -7.89
CA VAL A 84 -10.01 6.57 -7.64
C VAL A 84 -9.87 5.09 -8.01
N ALA A 85 -9.32 4.79 -9.19
CA ALA A 85 -9.07 3.42 -9.62
C ALA A 85 -8.08 2.70 -8.70
N PHE A 86 -6.99 3.37 -8.31
CA PHE A 86 -5.99 2.83 -7.40
C PHE A 86 -6.57 2.46 -6.04
N PHE A 87 -7.36 3.36 -5.42
CA PHE A 87 -8.02 3.08 -4.15
C PHE A 87 -9.06 1.95 -4.27
N GLY A 88 -9.75 1.84 -5.42
CA GLY A 88 -10.67 0.73 -5.69
C GLY A 88 -10.00 -0.64 -5.80
N MET A 89 -8.70 -0.70 -6.12
CA MET A 89 -7.94 -1.95 -6.22
C MET A 89 -7.20 -2.33 -4.92
N MET A 90 -7.25 -1.48 -3.89
CA MET A 90 -6.54 -1.76 -2.64
C MET A 90 -7.17 -2.90 -1.85
N SER A 91 -6.34 -3.76 -1.28
CA SER A 91 -6.78 -4.72 -0.28
C SER A 91 -7.15 -4.02 1.04
N PRO A 92 -7.88 -4.70 1.94
CA PRO A 92 -8.16 -4.18 3.28
C PRO A 92 -6.88 -3.82 4.07
N GLU A 93 -5.83 -4.63 3.94
CA GLU A 93 -4.53 -4.40 4.59
C GLU A 93 -3.83 -3.17 4.02
N GLN A 94 -3.85 -3.00 2.69
CA GLN A 94 -3.29 -1.82 2.03
C GLN A 94 -4.04 -0.54 2.41
N THR A 95 -5.36 -0.63 2.55
CA THR A 95 -6.20 0.49 3.00
C THR A 95 -5.89 0.87 4.46
N ALA A 96 -5.68 -0.12 5.34
CA ALA A 96 -5.26 0.12 6.71
C ALA A 96 -3.88 0.80 6.77
N ALA A 97 -2.91 0.30 6.00
CA ALA A 97 -1.58 0.90 5.90
C ALA A 97 -1.62 2.33 5.37
N LEU A 98 -2.47 2.63 4.37
CA LEU A 98 -2.68 3.99 3.87
C LEU A 98 -3.22 4.91 4.98
N ARG A 99 -4.22 4.46 5.74
CA ARG A 99 -4.79 5.23 6.85
C ARG A 99 -3.70 5.57 7.89
N ASP A 100 -2.88 4.60 8.26
CA ASP A 100 -1.80 4.81 9.22
C ASP A 100 -0.73 5.76 8.66
N ALA A 101 -0.35 5.61 7.39
CA ALA A 101 0.58 6.51 6.73
C ALA A 101 0.06 7.97 6.69
N LEU A 102 -1.23 8.17 6.41
CA LEU A 102 -1.87 9.49 6.42
C LEU A 102 -1.86 10.14 7.82
N ARG A 103 -1.99 9.35 8.89
CA ARG A 103 -1.83 9.86 10.27
C ARG A 103 -0.40 10.28 10.57
N VAL A 104 0.59 9.51 10.10
CA VAL A 104 2.01 9.80 10.31
C VAL A 104 2.46 11.05 9.55
N VAL A 105 2.07 11.18 8.28
CA VAL A 105 2.51 12.28 7.41
C VAL A 105 1.71 13.56 7.64
N GLY A 106 0.44 13.46 8.03
CA GLY A 106 -0.42 14.62 8.27
C GLY A 106 -0.63 15.44 7.00
N VAL A 107 -1.30 14.86 6.00
CA VAL A 107 -1.49 15.51 4.69
C VAL A 107 -2.33 16.79 4.83
N PRO A 108 -1.82 17.98 4.44
CA PRO A 108 -2.57 19.22 4.53
C PRO A 108 -3.91 19.13 3.79
N GLY A 109 -4.99 19.56 4.47
CA GLY A 109 -6.35 19.52 3.91
C GLY A 109 -7.06 18.17 4.03
N VAL A 110 -6.37 17.09 4.45
CA VAL A 110 -6.98 15.79 4.73
C VAL A 110 -7.12 15.62 6.24
N ARG A 111 -8.36 15.50 6.73
CA ARG A 111 -8.62 15.12 8.12
C ARG A 111 -9.16 13.70 8.15
N LEU A 112 -8.42 12.81 8.81
CA LEU A 112 -8.94 11.49 9.16
C LEU A 112 -9.80 11.66 10.41
N THR A 113 -11.09 11.36 10.29
CA THR A 113 -11.95 11.18 11.45
C THR A 113 -11.77 9.74 11.92
N ASP A 114 -11.42 9.52 13.18
CA ASP A 114 -11.44 8.20 13.83
C ASP A 114 -12.89 7.75 14.11
N ALA A 115 -13.80 7.98 13.17
CA ALA A 115 -15.16 7.48 13.27
C ALA A 115 -15.09 5.94 13.18
N ALA A 116 -15.21 5.29 14.34
CA ALA A 116 -15.65 3.90 14.40
C ALA A 116 -16.90 3.76 13.51
N PRO A 117 -17.03 2.66 12.74
CA PRO A 117 -18.23 2.47 11.92
C PRO A 117 -19.44 2.62 12.83
N ALA A 118 -20.44 3.36 12.37
CA ALA A 118 -21.69 3.60 13.06
C ALA A 118 -22.42 2.27 13.34
N ALA A 119 -21.95 1.54 14.37
CA ALA A 119 -22.65 0.48 15.05
C ALA A 119 -23.64 1.14 16.00
N ALA A 120 -24.70 1.71 15.43
CA ALA A 120 -25.91 2.14 16.14
C ALA A 120 -26.98 2.56 15.11
N ARG A 121 -27.42 1.60 14.30
CA ARG A 121 -28.79 1.59 13.76
C ARG A 121 -29.36 0.17 13.88
N GLU A 122 -29.25 -0.39 15.07
CA GLU A 122 -30.26 -1.31 15.58
C GLU A 122 -31.23 -0.44 16.40
N GLU A 123 -32.22 0.14 15.72
CA GLU A 123 -33.45 0.54 16.41
C GLU A 123 -34.32 -0.71 16.51
N THR A 124 -34.19 -1.34 17.67
CA THR A 124 -35.26 -1.99 18.41
C THR A 124 -36.65 -1.51 18.00
N ALA A 125 -37.40 -2.39 17.34
CA ALA A 125 -38.85 -2.33 17.26
C ALA A 125 -39.44 -3.69 17.68
N GLU A 126 -39.34 -4.00 18.97
CA GLU A 126 -40.17 -5.01 19.62
C GLU A 126 -40.75 -4.47 20.93
N GLY A 127 -42.07 -4.28 20.94
CA GLY A 127 -42.91 -4.86 21.99
C GLY A 127 -43.53 -3.95 23.05
N GLY A 128 -44.88 -3.90 23.05
CA GLY A 128 -45.74 -3.55 24.20
C GLY A 128 -46.61 -2.31 23.95
N GLU A 129 -47.93 -2.28 24.10
CA GLU A 129 -48.75 -3.05 25.03
C GLU A 129 -50.22 -3.05 24.60
N ALA A 130 -50.92 -4.12 24.97
CA ALA A 130 -52.32 -4.41 24.70
C ALA A 130 -53.29 -3.61 25.57
N ALA A 131 -54.51 -3.36 25.08
CA ALA A 131 -55.72 -3.34 25.92
C ALA A 131 -56.98 -3.42 25.05
N GLY A 132 -57.73 -4.51 25.19
CA GLY A 132 -59.04 -4.66 24.57
C GLY A 132 -60.11 -3.80 25.23
N GLN A 133 -61.14 -3.43 24.47
CA GLN A 133 -62.44 -3.13 25.03
C GLN A 133 -63.59 -3.47 24.08
N ARG A 134 -64.65 -3.98 24.72
CA ARG A 134 -65.84 -4.67 24.23
C ARG A 134 -66.72 -3.87 23.26
N ALA A 135 -67.47 -4.61 22.46
CA ALA A 135 -68.69 -4.19 21.78
C ALA A 135 -69.76 -3.63 22.75
N PRO A 136 -70.73 -2.85 22.24
CA PRO A 136 -72.01 -3.41 21.77
C PRO A 136 -72.38 -2.86 20.36
N GLY A 137 -73.10 -3.55 19.48
CA GLY A 137 -74.46 -4.05 19.61
C GLY A 137 -75.48 -2.97 19.20
N GLY A 138 -76.14 -3.09 18.04
CA GLY A 138 -77.36 -2.31 17.74
C GLY A 138 -77.62 -1.86 16.29
N ALA A 139 -78.27 -2.73 15.51
CA ALA A 139 -79.42 -2.52 14.61
C ALA A 139 -79.59 -1.25 13.69
N SER A 140 -79.79 -1.56 12.39
CA SER A 140 -80.89 -1.11 11.47
C SER A 140 -80.90 0.31 10.84
N PRO A 141 -81.69 0.58 9.76
CA PRO A 141 -81.87 -0.17 8.49
C PRO A 141 -82.08 0.76 7.24
N ALA A 142 -82.52 0.13 6.13
CA ALA A 142 -83.27 0.68 4.97
C ALA A 142 -82.44 1.34 3.84
N ALA A 143 -82.73 1.14 2.55
CA ALA A 143 -83.92 0.64 1.85
C ALA A 143 -83.55 -0.17 0.60
#